data_AF-A0A5C3NNV6-F1
#
_entry.id   AF-A0A5C3NNV6-F1
#
_cell.length_a   1.000
_cell.length_b   1.000
_cell.length_c   1.000
_cell.angle_alpha   90.00
_cell.angle_beta   90.00
_cell.angle_gamma   90.00
#
_symmetry.space_group_name_H-M   'P 1'
#
loop_
_entity.id
_entity.type
_entity.pdbx_description
1 polymer ?
#
loop_
_entity_poly.entity_id
_entity_poly.type
_entity_poly.pdbx_seq_one_letter_code
_entity_poly.pdbx_strand_id
1 'polypeptide(L)'
;KEEEESEDKLLLTEASNCQLNEEIKVETILQQHTQPKKGRPKYFIFHAQHPQAHTHHIALVDGKDGYIPNFIGGSLPQKDVGSWEEYCMTMLTLFKPWRSGNDLRVNFNTLWDELYASFKFTD
;
A
#
# COMPACT_ATOMS: atom_id res chain seq x y z
N LYS A 1 1.92 -35.47 -43.39
CA LYS A 1 0.49 -35.22 -43.12
C LYS A 1 0.43 -34.88 -41.65
N GLU A 2 0.77 -33.63 -41.32
CA GLU A 2 1.03 -33.16 -39.95
C GLU A 2 0.50 -31.73 -39.87
N GLU A 3 -0.80 -31.56 -39.71
CA GLU A 3 -1.44 -30.28 -39.42
C GLU A 3 -2.71 -30.58 -38.61
N GLU A 4 -2.56 -31.00 -37.35
CA GLU A 4 -3.70 -31.19 -36.44
C GLU A 4 -3.30 -31.04 -34.95
N GLU A 5 -2.38 -30.12 -34.62
CA GLU A 5 -2.00 -29.83 -33.23
C GLU A 5 -2.08 -28.32 -32.89
N SER A 6 -2.60 -27.49 -33.80
CA SER A 6 -2.58 -26.03 -33.65
C SER A 6 -3.85 -25.43 -33.02
N GLU A 7 -5.00 -26.11 -33.04
CA GLU A 7 -6.28 -25.50 -32.66
C GLU A 7 -6.62 -25.66 -31.17
N ASP A 8 -6.24 -26.77 -30.54
CA ASP A 8 -6.55 -27.03 -29.13
C ASP A 8 -5.84 -26.06 -28.17
N LYS A 9 -4.64 -25.60 -28.54
CA LYS A 9 -3.87 -24.65 -27.73
C LYS A 9 -4.43 -23.22 -27.80
N LEU A 10 -5.10 -22.87 -28.89
CA LEU A 10 -5.74 -21.57 -29.07
C LEU A 10 -6.97 -21.44 -28.16
N LEU A 11 -7.79 -22.49 -28.09
CA LEU A 11 -9.01 -22.55 -27.28
C LEU A 11 -8.74 -22.49 -25.77
N LEU A 12 -7.66 -23.13 -25.31
CA LEU A 12 -7.22 -23.04 -23.90
C LEU A 12 -6.83 -21.61 -23.49
N THR A 13 -6.24 -20.85 -24.41
CA THR A 13 -5.79 -19.47 -24.16
C THR A 13 -6.97 -18.50 -24.14
N GLU A 14 -7.94 -18.70 -25.04
CA GLU A 14 -9.17 -17.89 -25.12
C GLU A 14 -10.08 -18.11 -23.90
N ALA A 15 -10.21 -19.36 -23.42
CA ALA A 15 -10.98 -19.66 -22.21
C ALA A 15 -10.42 -18.99 -20.95
N SER A 16 -9.09 -19.03 -20.77
CA SER A 16 -8.42 -18.34 -19.66
C SER A 16 -8.51 -16.81 -19.76
N ASN A 17 -8.42 -16.26 -20.98
CA ASN A 17 -8.59 -14.81 -21.20
C ASN A 17 -10.04 -14.34 -20.95
N CYS A 18 -11.04 -15.18 -21.26
CA CYS A 18 -12.45 -14.89 -20.94
C CYS A 18 -12.70 -14.86 -19.42
N GLN A 19 -12.13 -15.80 -18.67
CA GLN A 19 -12.25 -15.85 -17.21
C GLN A 19 -11.59 -14.64 -16.53
N LEU A 20 -10.40 -14.24 -16.98
CA LEU A 20 -9.72 -13.04 -16.48
C LEU A 20 -10.50 -11.76 -16.82
N ASN A 21 -11.10 -11.67 -18.00
CA ASN A 21 -11.92 -10.52 -18.39
C ASN A 21 -13.23 -10.43 -17.60
N GLU A 22 -13.80 -11.55 -17.17
CA GLU A 22 -14.99 -11.58 -16.32
C GLU A 22 -14.66 -11.15 -14.88
N GLU A 23 -13.56 -11.63 -14.30
CA GLU A 23 -13.10 -11.20 -12.96
C GLU A 23 -12.77 -9.70 -12.93
N ILE A 24 -12.07 -9.18 -13.95
CA ILE A 24 -11.76 -7.75 -14.10
C ILE A 24 -13.05 -6.93 -14.26
N LYS A 25 -14.06 -7.43 -14.99
CA LYS A 25 -15.36 -6.77 -15.11
C LYS A 25 -16.11 -6.74 -13.78
N VAL A 26 -16.10 -7.83 -13.00
CA VAL A 26 -16.77 -7.87 -11.68
C VAL A 26 -16.09 -6.93 -10.69
N GLU A 27 -14.76 -6.88 -10.67
CA GLU A 27 -14.00 -5.95 -9.82
C GLU A 27 -14.18 -4.49 -10.25
N THR A 28 -14.33 -4.25 -11.56
CA THR A 28 -14.66 -2.93 -12.11
C THR A 28 -16.10 -2.51 -11.79
N ILE A 29 -17.07 -3.43 -11.82
CA ILE A 29 -18.48 -3.17 -11.48
C ILE A 29 -18.64 -2.87 -9.99
N LEU A 30 -17.86 -3.51 -9.11
CA LEU A 30 -17.81 -3.19 -7.68
C LEU A 30 -17.19 -1.81 -7.39
N GLN A 31 -16.34 -1.29 -8.28
CA GLN A 31 -15.70 0.02 -8.13
C GLN A 31 -16.52 1.20 -8.70
N GLN A 32 -17.51 0.97 -9.58
CA GLN A 32 -18.04 2.04 -10.45
C GLN A 32 -19.39 2.70 -10.07
N HIS A 33 -20.01 2.44 -8.92
CA HIS A 33 -21.22 3.18 -8.55
C HIS A 33 -21.23 3.79 -7.14
N THR A 34 -20.45 4.87 -6.96
CA THR A 34 -20.90 6.01 -6.14
C THR A 34 -20.45 7.33 -6.78
N GLN A 35 -21.35 7.94 -7.57
CA GLN A 35 -21.19 9.34 -7.94
C GLN A 35 -21.14 10.18 -6.64
N PRO A 36 -20.15 11.06 -6.43
CA PRO A 36 -20.02 11.79 -5.18
C PRO A 36 -21.15 12.81 -5.05
N LYS A 37 -22.18 12.46 -4.29
CA LYS A 37 -23.13 13.43 -3.74
C LYS A 37 -22.38 14.27 -2.71
N LYS A 38 -22.38 15.59 -2.86
CA LYS A 38 -21.76 16.54 -1.91
C LYS A 38 -22.22 16.20 -0.47
N GLY A 39 -21.25 15.90 0.41
CA GLY A 39 -21.48 15.76 1.85
C GLY A 39 -21.38 14.36 2.45
N ARG A 40 -21.05 13.31 1.68
CA ARG A 40 -20.74 11.98 2.27
C ARG A 40 -19.23 11.72 2.23
N PRO A 41 -18.61 11.30 3.35
CA PRO A 41 -17.21 10.91 3.35
C PRO A 41 -16.97 9.75 2.38
N LYS A 42 -15.86 9.80 1.66
CA LYS A 42 -15.48 8.76 0.70
C LYS A 42 -14.93 7.58 1.51
N TYR A 43 -15.68 6.48 1.49
CA TYR A 43 -15.29 5.23 2.12
C TYR A 43 -14.58 4.33 1.10
N PHE A 44 -13.47 3.74 1.51
CA PHE A 44 -12.66 2.80 0.75
C PHE A 44 -12.74 1.41 1.40
N ILE A 45 -12.69 0.36 0.60
CA ILE A 45 -12.75 -1.02 1.06
C ILE A 45 -11.32 -1.57 1.11
N PHE A 46 -11.04 -2.45 2.07
CA PHE A 46 -9.76 -3.16 2.07
C PHE A 46 -9.68 -4.12 0.88
N HIS A 47 -8.46 -4.53 0.53
CA HIS A 47 -8.24 -5.59 -0.45
C HIS A 47 -9.02 -6.85 -0.06
N ALA A 48 -9.59 -7.58 -1.03
CA ALA A 48 -10.49 -8.71 -0.76
C ALA A 48 -9.87 -9.79 0.15
N GLN A 49 -8.55 -9.96 0.10
CA GLN A 49 -7.80 -10.92 0.93
C GLN A 49 -7.50 -10.40 2.35
N HIS A 50 -7.86 -9.17 2.68
CA HIS A 50 -7.61 -8.59 3.98
C HIS A 50 -8.60 -9.15 5.02
N PRO A 51 -8.17 -9.52 6.24
CA PRO A 51 -9.06 -10.09 7.27
C PRO A 51 -10.29 -9.23 7.59
N GLN A 52 -10.18 -7.91 7.36
CA GLN A 52 -11.25 -6.95 7.64
C GLN A 52 -12.02 -6.47 6.40
N ALA A 53 -11.80 -7.07 5.22
CA ALA A 53 -12.40 -6.60 3.96
C ALA A 53 -13.93 -6.52 3.97
N HIS A 54 -14.59 -7.45 4.67
CA HIS A 54 -16.05 -7.52 4.75
C HIS A 54 -16.64 -6.84 6.00
N THR A 55 -15.79 -6.45 6.97
CA THR A 55 -16.25 -5.93 8.26
C THR A 55 -15.94 -4.46 8.46
N HIS A 56 -14.94 -3.91 7.78
CA HIS A 56 -14.47 -2.55 7.97
C HIS A 56 -14.34 -1.79 6.64
N HIS A 57 -14.43 -0.47 6.74
CA HIS A 57 -14.14 0.46 5.66
C HIS A 57 -13.18 1.53 6.16
N ILE A 58 -12.41 2.10 5.25
CA ILE A 58 -11.48 3.20 5.52
C ILE A 58 -12.18 4.50 5.13
N ALA A 59 -12.29 5.45 6.05
CA ALA A 59 -12.74 6.80 5.74
C ALA A 59 -11.51 7.70 5.60
N LEU A 60 -11.40 8.41 4.47
CA LEU A 60 -10.40 9.46 4.33
C LEU A 60 -10.95 10.72 5.00
N VAL A 61 -10.26 11.14 6.06
CA VAL A 61 -10.59 12.32 6.86
C VAL A 61 -9.87 13.53 6.26
N ASP A 62 -10.53 14.70 6.28
CA ASP A 62 -9.91 15.95 5.84
C ASP A 62 -8.76 16.34 6.77
N GLY A 63 -7.74 17.04 6.23
CA GLY A 63 -6.53 17.35 7.00
C GLY A 63 -6.81 18.14 8.30
N LYS A 64 -7.86 18.97 8.30
CA LYS A 64 -8.31 19.74 9.48
C LYS A 64 -8.87 18.87 10.62
N ASP A 65 -9.38 17.69 10.27
CA ASP A 65 -9.99 16.73 11.19
C ASP A 65 -9.05 15.53 11.44
N GLY A 66 -7.80 15.62 10.96
CA GLY A 66 -6.79 14.57 11.07
C GLY A 66 -6.37 14.32 12.52
N TYR A 67 -6.11 13.07 12.85
CA TYR A 67 -5.58 12.68 14.15
C TYR A 67 -4.06 12.74 14.15
N ILE A 68 -3.47 13.36 15.17
CA ILE A 68 -2.03 13.37 15.39
C ILE A 68 -1.68 12.30 16.44
N PRO A 69 -0.80 11.33 16.13
CA PRO A 69 -0.33 10.37 17.11
C PRO A 69 0.32 11.07 18.32
N ASN A 70 -0.12 10.71 19.53
CA ASN A 70 0.52 11.15 20.77
C ASN A 70 1.51 10.08 21.24
N PHE A 71 2.81 10.37 21.12
CA PHE A 71 3.86 9.43 21.49
C PHE A 71 4.03 9.37 23.02
N ILE A 72 3.99 8.16 23.58
CA ILE A 72 4.21 7.89 25.01
C ILE A 72 5.61 7.26 25.14
N GLY A 73 6.39 7.67 26.15
CA GLY A 73 7.70 7.04 26.44
C GLY A 73 8.92 7.96 26.39
N GLY A 74 8.73 9.27 26.31
CA GLY A 74 9.81 10.26 26.28
C GLY A 74 9.82 11.06 24.98
N SER A 75 10.81 11.93 24.83
CA SER A 75 11.00 12.70 23.60
C SER A 75 11.54 11.81 22.47
N LEU A 76 11.00 11.98 21.26
CA LEU A 76 11.61 11.39 20.07
C LEU A 76 13.06 11.88 19.90
N PRO A 77 13.95 11.05 19.32
CA PRO A 77 15.30 11.48 18.95
C PRO A 77 15.27 12.78 18.14
N GLN A 78 16.12 13.73 18.54
CA GLN A 78 16.24 15.01 17.86
C GLN A 78 17.42 14.96 16.89
N LYS A 79 17.34 15.75 15.82
CA LYS A 79 18.43 15.84 14.83
C LYS A 79 19.74 16.36 15.43
N ASP A 80 19.64 17.35 16.31
CA ASP A 80 20.81 18.06 16.83
C ASP A 80 21.35 17.45 18.14
N VAL A 81 20.64 16.48 18.72
CA VAL A 81 20.98 15.88 20.03
C VAL A 81 20.92 14.36 19.95
N GLY A 82 22.02 13.71 20.34
CA GLY A 82 22.11 12.26 20.42
C GLY A 82 22.70 11.64 19.14
N SER A 83 22.28 10.42 18.83
CA SER A 83 22.79 9.64 17.70
C SER A 83 22.04 9.99 16.40
N TRP A 84 22.78 10.45 15.39
CA TRP A 84 22.25 10.69 14.04
C TRP A 84 21.62 9.43 13.44
N GLU A 85 22.21 8.25 13.68
CA GLU A 85 21.69 6.98 13.20
C GLU A 85 20.33 6.64 13.84
N GLU A 86 20.15 6.93 15.13
CA GLU A 86 18.86 6.73 15.81
C GLU A 86 17.78 7.69 15.29
N TYR A 87 18.16 8.94 15.02
CA TYR A 87 17.28 9.91 14.37
C TYR A 87 16.84 9.40 12.98
N CYS A 88 17.78 9.00 12.14
CA CYS A 88 17.50 8.49 10.79
C CYS A 88 16.57 7.28 10.83
N MET A 89 16.88 6.30 11.68
CA MET A 89 16.05 5.11 11.88
C MET A 89 14.63 5.49 12.32
N THR A 90 14.50 6.40 13.28
CA THR A 90 13.20 6.83 13.80
C THR A 90 12.37 7.53 12.72
N MET A 91 12.97 8.46 11.98
CA MET A 91 12.26 9.19 10.92
C MET A 91 11.81 8.26 9.80
N LEU A 92 12.65 7.31 9.38
CA LEU A 92 12.25 6.28 8.41
C LEU A 92 11.11 5.43 8.95
N THR A 93 11.18 5.00 10.21
CA THR A 93 10.12 4.19 10.84
C THR A 93 8.78 4.92 10.87
N LEU A 94 8.78 6.24 11.06
CA LEU A 94 7.55 7.03 11.14
C LEU A 94 6.97 7.39 9.76
N PHE A 95 7.81 7.71 8.79
CA PHE A 95 7.36 8.37 7.56
C PHE A 95 7.60 7.57 6.27
N LYS A 96 8.46 6.56 6.28
CA LYS A 96 8.56 5.63 5.16
C LYS A 96 7.44 4.60 5.30
N PRO A 97 6.65 4.29 4.28
CA PRO A 97 5.72 3.16 4.35
C PRO A 97 6.48 1.84 4.46
N TRP A 98 6.12 0.99 5.42
CA TRP A 98 6.71 -0.34 5.60
C TRP A 98 5.68 -1.33 6.14
N ARG A 99 5.87 -2.62 5.87
CA ARG A 99 5.12 -3.75 6.46
C ARG A 99 6.01 -4.64 7.31
N SER A 100 7.31 -4.63 7.05
CA SER A 100 8.32 -5.35 7.81
C SER A 100 9.59 -4.51 7.97
N GLY A 101 10.46 -4.88 8.92
CA GLY A 101 11.75 -4.21 9.09
C GLY A 101 12.65 -4.25 7.85
N ASN A 102 12.47 -5.26 6.98
CA ASN A 102 13.22 -5.38 5.74
C ASN A 102 12.90 -4.27 4.73
N ASP A 103 11.68 -3.72 4.77
CA ASP A 103 11.29 -2.60 3.90
C ASP A 103 12.04 -1.32 4.30
N LEU A 104 12.40 -1.21 5.58
CA LEU A 104 13.21 -0.12 6.10
C LEU A 104 14.69 -0.34 5.80
N ARG A 105 15.22 -1.52 6.13
CA ARG A 105 16.63 -1.88 5.97
C ARG A 105 16.80 -3.37 5.65
N VAL A 106 17.17 -3.65 4.40
CA VAL A 106 17.35 -5.04 3.90
C VAL A 106 18.60 -5.70 4.47
N ASN A 107 19.72 -4.97 4.52
CA ASN A 107 21.01 -5.49 4.96
C ASN A 107 21.44 -4.83 6.26
N PHE A 108 22.00 -5.60 7.18
CA PHE A 108 22.50 -5.07 8.45
C PHE A 108 23.74 -4.16 8.30
N ASN A 109 24.47 -4.27 7.19
CA ASN A 109 25.64 -3.45 6.91
C ASN A 109 25.30 -2.07 6.36
N THR A 110 24.07 -1.85 5.90
CA THR A 110 23.64 -0.55 5.38
C THR A 110 23.36 0.40 6.54
N LEU A 111 23.96 1.59 6.48
CA LEU A 111 23.77 2.63 7.49
C LEU A 111 22.40 3.29 7.36
N TRP A 112 21.83 3.76 8.47
CA TRP A 112 20.54 4.42 8.44
C TRP A 112 20.61 5.80 7.78
N ASP A 113 21.74 6.49 7.91
CA ASP A 113 21.99 7.76 7.22
C ASP A 113 21.83 7.66 5.70
N GLU A 114 22.43 6.63 5.08
CA GLU A 114 22.36 6.41 3.63
C GLU A 114 20.91 6.18 3.17
N LEU A 115 20.17 5.37 3.93
CA LEU A 115 18.76 5.09 3.66
C LEU A 115 17.90 6.34 3.84
N TYR A 116 18.19 7.15 4.86
CA TYR A 116 17.50 8.40 5.12
C TYR A 116 17.75 9.43 4.01
N ALA A 117 19.00 9.59 3.57
CA ALA A 117 19.38 10.52 2.50
C ALA A 117 18.76 10.15 1.15
N SER A 118 18.60 8.85 0.88
CA SER A 118 17.97 8.36 -0.35
C SER A 118 16.45 8.48 -0.35
N PHE A 119 15.80 8.43 0.83
CA PHE A 119 14.36 8.54 0.95
C PHE A 119 13.88 9.98 0.76
N LYS A 120 12.80 10.16 0.00
CA LYS A 120 12.18 11.46 -0.24
C LYS A 120 10.91 11.58 0.59
N PHE A 121 10.98 12.42 1.61
CA PHE A 121 9.81 12.79 2.41
C PHE A 121 8.89 13.69 1.57
N THR A 122 7.59 13.45 1.67
CA THR A 122 6.55 14.30 1.08
C THR A 122 6.12 15.34 2.10
N ASP A 123 5.89 16.57 1.63
CA ASP A 123 5.29 17.65 2.43
C ASP A 123 3.80 17.42 2.72
#